data_AF-A0A0C9Y6U0-F1
#
_entry.id   AF-A0A0C9Y6U0-F1
#
_cell.length_a   1.000
_cell.length_b   1.000
_cell.length_c   1.000
_cell.angle_alpha   90.00
_cell.angle_beta   90.00
_cell.angle_gamma   90.00
#
_symmetry.space_group_name_H-M   'P 1'
#
loop_
_entity.id
_entity.type
_entity.pdbx_description
1 polymer ?
#
loop_
_entity_poly.entity_id
_entity_poly.type
_entity_poly.pdbx_seq_one_letter_code
_entity_poly.pdbx_strand_id
1 'polypeptide(L)'
;MSTDTNAVLTRVLNARNSLLASGRYLGDPSIVDRLEWVRDGRGHVLMYTPPATDNFSAEPNDEDTARESDVLAFVLSAIACIDHNDFWLTADGGYHAATLVCRELLDVKPSCALATPGLEPVRSDFATVLQNLWQITKKCTTPGYASGKSFFMGDIPNTTCFKLRHQLFESSSKQPFHPLMSVVPPDLYSFERWPLTRERNCAELLTLKNMYCIVPIPAYDPAGDLLKPSTYRRFLQGALIEIHFTLTHWGIAGVKQDVYSGEIEKIHVLEPPVGLSSPDRKRKIPLRLESDGGPNKKCTTA
;
A
#
# COMPACT_ATOMS: atom_id res chain seq x y z
N MET A 1 14.66 -24.03 14.54
CA MET A 1 13.48 -23.42 13.91
C MET A 1 12.61 -22.60 14.88
N SER A 2 12.92 -22.52 16.19
CA SER A 2 12.06 -21.81 17.16
C SER A 2 12.41 -20.32 17.38
N THR A 3 13.57 -19.84 16.91
CA THR A 3 14.04 -18.46 17.17
C THR A 3 13.36 -17.43 16.28
N ASP A 4 13.08 -17.79 15.02
CA ASP A 4 12.59 -16.84 14.01
C ASP A 4 11.12 -16.49 14.23
N THR A 5 10.30 -17.45 14.67
CA THR A 5 8.88 -17.23 15.00
C THR A 5 8.72 -16.24 16.15
N ASN A 6 9.61 -16.28 17.15
CA ASN A 6 9.58 -15.33 18.26
C ASN A 6 9.91 -13.90 17.80
N ALA A 7 10.88 -13.73 16.89
CA ALA A 7 11.26 -12.42 16.38
C ALA A 7 10.12 -11.77 15.55
N VAL A 8 9.45 -12.55 14.70
CA VAL A 8 8.28 -12.06 13.93
C VAL A 8 7.15 -11.66 14.88
N LEU A 9 6.81 -12.51 15.84
CA LEU A 9 5.74 -12.20 16.79
C LEU A 9 6.04 -10.94 17.60
N THR A 10 7.27 -10.76 18.09
CA THR A 10 7.67 -9.53 18.78
C THR A 10 7.52 -8.30 17.88
N ARG A 11 7.93 -8.37 16.60
CA ARG A 11 7.77 -7.26 15.66
C ARG A 11 6.30 -6.90 15.45
N VAL A 12 5.44 -7.91 15.26
CA VAL A 12 4.00 -7.72 15.05
C VAL A 12 3.33 -7.12 16.28
N LEU A 13 3.66 -7.60 17.49
CA LEU A 13 3.14 -7.04 18.73
C LEU A 13 3.57 -5.59 18.94
N ASN A 14 4.83 -5.27 18.65
CA ASN A 14 5.34 -3.90 18.74
C ASN A 14 4.63 -2.97 17.76
N ALA A 15 4.46 -3.41 16.50
CA ALA A 15 3.71 -2.66 15.49
C ALA A 15 2.27 -2.42 15.98
N ARG A 16 1.55 -3.48 16.37
CA ARG A 16 0.17 -3.38 16.90
C ARG A 16 0.06 -2.38 18.05
N ASN A 17 0.93 -2.46 19.05
CA ASN A 17 0.90 -1.58 20.21
C ASN A 17 1.18 -0.12 19.83
N SER A 18 2.13 0.11 18.91
CA SER A 18 2.41 1.43 18.37
C SER A 18 1.21 2.02 17.63
N LEU A 19 0.55 1.22 16.78
CA LEU A 19 -0.65 1.63 16.05
C LEU A 19 -1.81 1.95 17.00
N LEU A 20 -2.05 1.13 18.03
CA LEU A 20 -3.04 1.40 19.06
C LEU A 20 -2.75 2.73 19.78
N ALA A 21 -1.50 2.94 20.20
CA ALA A 21 -1.10 4.19 20.86
C ALA A 21 -1.24 5.43 19.94
N SER A 22 -1.15 5.25 18.63
CA SER A 22 -1.32 6.35 17.66
C SER A 22 -2.76 6.82 17.50
N GLY A 23 -3.76 6.03 17.94
CA GLY A 23 -5.18 6.31 17.74
C GLY A 23 -5.67 6.19 16.29
N ARG A 24 -4.85 5.61 15.40
CA ARG A 24 -5.15 5.45 13.96
C ARG A 24 -5.45 4.01 13.56
N TYR A 25 -5.39 3.08 14.50
CA TYR A 25 -5.50 1.64 14.21
C TYR A 25 -6.95 1.20 14.03
N LEU A 26 -7.27 0.65 12.86
CA LEU A 26 -8.61 0.13 12.57
C LEU A 26 -8.99 -1.09 13.40
N GLY A 27 -8.04 -1.77 14.05
CA GLY A 27 -8.33 -2.84 15.01
C GLY A 27 -8.83 -2.33 16.37
N ASP A 28 -8.81 -1.02 16.63
CA ASP A 28 -9.40 -0.41 17.82
C ASP A 28 -10.92 -0.18 17.60
N PRO A 29 -11.82 -0.83 18.37
CA PRO A 29 -13.25 -0.64 18.23
C PRO A 29 -13.72 0.82 18.45
N SER A 30 -12.96 1.63 19.17
CA SER A 30 -13.32 3.01 19.51
C SER A 30 -12.98 4.04 18.42
N ILE A 31 -12.26 3.64 17.37
CA ILE A 31 -11.77 4.58 16.36
C ILE A 31 -12.90 5.23 15.57
N VAL A 32 -13.98 4.49 15.31
CA VAL A 32 -15.07 4.92 14.42
C VAL A 32 -15.78 6.16 14.95
N ASP A 33 -15.88 6.30 16.27
CA ASP A 33 -16.58 7.43 16.92
C ASP A 33 -15.83 8.76 16.77
N ARG A 34 -14.56 8.71 16.38
CA ARG A 34 -13.68 9.89 16.21
C ARG A 34 -13.49 10.28 14.75
N LEU A 35 -14.24 9.66 13.84
CA LEU A 35 -14.08 9.83 12.40
C LEU A 35 -15.34 10.44 11.80
N GLU A 36 -15.14 11.45 10.98
CA GLU A 36 -16.19 12.15 10.25
C GLU A 36 -15.83 12.30 8.77
N TRP A 37 -16.84 12.32 7.91
CA TRP A 37 -16.65 12.59 6.49
C TRP A 37 -16.87 14.08 6.25
N VAL A 38 -15.84 14.75 5.72
CA VAL A 38 -15.89 16.17 5.38
C VAL A 38 -15.92 16.32 3.87
N ARG A 39 -16.76 17.21 3.38
CA ARG A 39 -16.89 17.47 1.95
C ARG A 39 -15.60 18.12 1.43
N ASP A 40 -15.05 17.56 0.36
CA ASP A 40 -13.90 18.08 -0.37
C ASP A 40 -14.20 18.07 -1.88
N GLY A 41 -14.43 19.26 -2.43
CA GLY A 41 -14.88 19.46 -3.81
C GLY A 41 -16.16 18.68 -4.15
N ARG A 42 -16.01 17.67 -5.01
CA ARG A 42 -17.10 16.79 -5.49
C ARG A 42 -17.25 15.50 -4.68
N GLY A 43 -16.37 15.26 -3.72
CA GLY A 43 -16.37 14.07 -2.90
C GLY A 43 -16.32 14.41 -1.41
N HIS A 44 -15.88 13.42 -0.64
CA HIS A 44 -15.63 13.54 0.78
C HIS A 44 -14.29 12.89 1.10
N VAL A 45 -13.62 13.44 2.10
CA VAL A 45 -12.41 12.89 2.71
C VAL A 45 -12.73 12.54 4.15
N LEU A 46 -12.12 11.47 4.65
CA LEU A 46 -12.26 11.09 6.05
C LEU A 46 -11.36 11.97 6.92
N MET A 47 -11.90 12.53 7.99
CA MET A 47 -11.23 13.40 8.94
C MET A 47 -11.32 12.84 10.35
N TYR A 48 -10.42 13.31 11.22
CA TYR A 48 -10.44 13.01 12.65
C TYR A 48 -11.04 14.18 13.42
N THR A 49 -12.10 13.89 14.15
CA THR A 49 -12.72 14.82 15.09
C THR A 49 -12.10 14.57 16.46
N PRO A 50 -11.26 15.48 16.99
CA PRO A 50 -10.80 15.34 18.36
C PRO A 50 -12.01 15.35 19.31
N PRO A 51 -11.98 14.57 20.40
CA PRO A 51 -13.03 14.65 21.40
C PRO A 51 -13.16 16.10 21.86
N ALA A 52 -14.38 16.62 21.91
CA ALA A 52 -14.65 17.97 22.36
C ALA A 52 -14.02 18.14 23.75
N THR A 53 -12.91 18.86 23.84
CA THR A 53 -12.41 19.34 25.11
C THR A 53 -13.40 20.39 25.58
N ASP A 54 -14.25 20.04 26.54
CA ASP A 54 -14.98 21.01 27.33
C ASP A 54 -13.97 22.08 27.77
N ASN A 55 -14.28 23.35 27.47
CA ASN A 55 -13.52 24.59 27.73
C ASN A 55 -12.82 25.20 26.50
N PHE A 56 -13.54 26.07 25.78
CA PHE A 56 -13.36 27.53 25.88
C PHE A 56 -14.48 28.22 25.09
N SER A 57 -15.28 29.03 25.79
CA SER A 57 -16.22 29.98 25.20
C SER A 57 -15.45 31.05 24.42
N ALA A 58 -15.24 30.83 23.13
CA ALA A 58 -14.78 31.88 22.22
C ALA A 58 -16.01 32.46 21.51
N GLU A 59 -16.22 33.77 21.73
CA GLU A 59 -17.31 34.53 21.15
C GLU A 59 -17.30 34.53 19.61
N PRO A 60 -18.48 34.67 18.97
CA PRO A 60 -18.58 34.67 17.52
C PRO A 60 -18.07 36.00 16.96
N ASN A 61 -16.87 35.99 16.38
CA ASN A 61 -16.47 37.05 15.47
C ASN A 61 -16.94 36.69 14.05
N ASP A 62 -17.97 37.40 13.61
CA ASP A 62 -18.41 37.51 12.22
C ASP A 62 -17.29 38.12 11.37
N GLU A 63 -16.46 37.31 10.74
CA GLU A 63 -15.77 37.71 9.50
C GLU A 63 -15.74 36.53 8.51
N ASP A 64 -16.64 36.65 7.53
CA ASP A 64 -16.86 35.80 6.37
C ASP A 64 -15.66 35.83 5.42
N THR A 65 -14.56 35.18 5.86
CA THR A 65 -13.42 34.88 4.99
C THR A 65 -13.42 33.38 4.77
N ALA A 66 -13.90 32.94 3.60
CA ALA A 66 -13.76 31.58 3.11
C ALA A 66 -12.27 31.22 3.00
N ARG A 67 -11.66 30.84 4.11
CA ARG A 67 -10.36 30.18 4.13
C ARG A 67 -10.62 28.82 3.49
N GLU A 68 -10.10 28.62 2.28
CA GLU A 68 -9.80 27.29 1.77
C GLU A 68 -8.90 26.63 2.81
N SER A 69 -9.52 25.93 3.75
CA SER A 69 -8.81 25.16 4.74
C SER A 69 -8.29 23.94 3.99
N ASP A 70 -6.96 23.79 3.93
CA ASP A 70 -6.33 22.56 3.45
C ASP A 70 -6.76 21.41 4.38
N VAL A 71 -7.87 20.77 4.05
CA VAL A 71 -8.43 19.65 4.80
C VAL A 71 -7.51 18.45 4.62
N LEU A 72 -6.60 18.23 5.58
CA LEU A 72 -5.67 17.10 5.54
C LEU A 72 -6.39 15.80 5.90
N ALA A 73 -6.56 14.91 4.91
CA ALA A 73 -7.20 13.61 5.10
C ALA A 73 -6.56 12.80 6.24
N PHE A 74 -7.41 12.16 7.05
CA PHE A 74 -6.96 11.33 8.16
C PHE A 74 -6.38 10.01 7.67
N VAL A 75 -5.17 9.71 8.13
CA VAL A 75 -4.46 8.48 7.80
C VAL A 75 -4.86 7.38 8.77
N LEU A 76 -5.55 6.38 8.27
CA LEU A 76 -5.88 5.14 8.96
C LEU A 76 -4.72 4.14 8.86
N SER A 77 -4.70 3.17 9.76
CA SER A 77 -3.71 2.10 9.75
C SER A 77 -4.31 0.73 10.07
N ALA A 78 -3.71 -0.32 9.51
CA ALA A 78 -4.10 -1.70 9.76
C ALA A 78 -2.88 -2.63 9.69
N ILE A 79 -3.01 -3.82 10.28
CA ILE A 79 -2.10 -4.94 10.08
C ILE A 79 -2.87 -6.01 9.31
N ALA A 80 -2.37 -6.40 8.14
CA ALA A 80 -3.04 -7.29 7.21
C ALA A 80 -2.04 -8.10 6.40
N CYS A 81 -2.50 -9.20 5.80
CA CYS A 81 -1.74 -9.87 4.75
C CYS A 81 -2.14 -9.31 3.38
N ILE A 82 -1.17 -9.02 2.52
CA ILE A 82 -1.46 -8.74 1.11
C ILE A 82 -1.92 -10.05 0.44
N ASP A 83 -3.06 -10.03 -0.24
CA ASP A 83 -3.57 -11.18 -0.96
C ASP A 83 -2.63 -11.58 -2.10
N HIS A 84 -2.41 -12.88 -2.27
CA HIS A 84 -1.51 -13.39 -3.30
C HIS A 84 -2.10 -13.24 -4.71
N ASN A 85 -3.42 -13.33 -4.85
CA ASN A 85 -4.10 -13.43 -6.14
C ASN A 85 -4.59 -12.07 -6.65
N ASP A 86 -4.90 -11.11 -5.77
CA ASP A 86 -5.25 -9.73 -6.12
C ASP A 86 -4.13 -8.75 -5.75
N PHE A 87 -2.99 -8.92 -6.43
CA PHE A 87 -1.80 -8.09 -6.26
C PHE A 87 -1.35 -7.41 -7.55
N TRP A 88 -1.37 -6.08 -7.54
CA TRP A 88 -1.01 -5.21 -8.65
C TRP A 88 -0.11 -4.05 -8.22
N LEU A 89 0.52 -4.09 -7.05
CA LEU A 89 1.54 -3.11 -6.62
C LEU A 89 2.87 -3.35 -7.35
N THR A 90 2.82 -3.20 -8.68
CA THR A 90 3.97 -3.29 -9.57
C THR A 90 4.24 -1.93 -10.20
N ALA A 91 5.43 -1.74 -10.74
CA ALA A 91 5.87 -0.46 -11.30
C ALA A 91 4.92 0.09 -12.38
N ASP A 92 4.19 -0.75 -13.11
CA ASP A 92 3.22 -0.37 -14.13
C ASP A 92 1.80 -0.86 -13.81
N GLY A 93 1.52 -1.26 -12.56
CA GLY A 93 0.22 -1.74 -12.12
C GLY A 93 -0.33 -2.95 -12.92
N GLY A 94 0.52 -3.68 -13.64
CA GLY A 94 0.10 -4.74 -14.55
C GLY A 94 -0.47 -4.21 -15.88
N TYR A 95 -0.23 -2.96 -16.24
CA TYR A 95 -0.67 -2.38 -17.51
C TYR A 95 -0.07 -3.14 -18.68
N HIS A 96 -0.95 -3.56 -19.58
CA HIS A 96 -0.58 -4.32 -20.75
C HIS A 96 -0.84 -3.53 -22.02
N ALA A 97 -2.06 -3.04 -22.18
CA ALA A 97 -2.49 -2.22 -23.29
C ALA A 97 -3.73 -1.45 -22.86
N ALA A 98 -4.12 -0.48 -23.68
CA ALA A 98 -5.37 0.26 -23.50
C ALA A 98 -6.56 -0.69 -23.33
N THR A 99 -7.36 -0.45 -22.31
CA THR A 99 -8.63 -1.11 -22.02
C THR A 99 -9.73 -0.06 -21.89
N LEU A 100 -10.99 -0.49 -21.75
CA LEU A 100 -12.10 0.44 -21.52
C LEU A 100 -11.97 1.24 -20.22
N VAL A 101 -11.27 0.67 -19.21
CA VAL A 101 -11.14 1.25 -17.86
C VAL A 101 -9.81 1.98 -17.68
N CYS A 102 -8.72 1.43 -18.21
CA CYS A 102 -7.38 2.01 -18.17
C CYS A 102 -6.92 2.23 -19.61
N ARG A 103 -7.07 3.44 -20.13
CA ARG A 103 -6.81 3.73 -21.55
C ARG A 103 -5.32 3.94 -21.78
N GLU A 104 -4.69 4.63 -20.84
CA GLU A 104 -3.28 4.99 -20.91
C GLU A 104 -2.54 4.50 -19.66
N LEU A 105 -1.22 4.43 -19.75
CA LEU A 105 -0.34 4.15 -18.62
C LEU A 105 -0.57 5.17 -17.49
N LEU A 106 -0.91 6.41 -17.82
CA LEU A 106 -1.23 7.47 -16.87
C LEU A 106 -2.45 7.13 -15.98
N ASP A 107 -3.40 6.34 -16.49
CA ASP A 107 -4.62 5.96 -15.76
C ASP A 107 -4.37 4.85 -14.73
N VAL A 108 -3.19 4.24 -14.75
CA VAL A 108 -2.86 3.09 -13.92
C VAL A 108 -2.84 3.46 -12.45
N LYS A 109 -3.55 2.64 -11.66
CA LYS A 109 -3.58 2.72 -10.20
C LYS A 109 -3.15 1.36 -9.64
N PRO A 110 -1.85 1.17 -9.33
CA PRO A 110 -1.39 -0.06 -8.68
C PRO A 110 -2.25 -0.32 -7.45
N SER A 111 -2.65 -1.57 -7.23
CA SER A 111 -3.58 -1.91 -6.15
C SER A 111 -3.28 -3.26 -5.52
N CYS A 112 -3.79 -3.50 -4.32
CA CYS A 112 -3.77 -4.82 -3.70
C CYS A 112 -5.01 -5.03 -2.84
N ALA A 113 -5.43 -6.28 -2.73
CA ALA A 113 -6.36 -6.69 -1.68
C ALA A 113 -5.62 -7.03 -0.39
N LEU A 114 -6.25 -6.73 0.74
CA LEU A 114 -5.78 -7.03 2.08
C LEU A 114 -6.70 -8.03 2.74
N ALA A 115 -6.12 -9.14 3.18
CA ALA A 115 -6.81 -10.28 3.76
C ALA A 115 -6.35 -10.55 5.19
N THR A 116 -7.07 -11.46 5.86
CA THR A 116 -6.84 -11.83 7.25
C THR A 116 -5.41 -12.30 7.51
N PRO A 117 -4.71 -11.73 8.51
CA PRO A 117 -3.42 -12.21 8.98
C PRO A 117 -3.45 -13.68 9.44
N GLY A 118 -2.33 -14.38 9.29
CA GLY A 118 -2.15 -15.74 9.82
C GLY A 118 -1.78 -15.81 11.30
N LEU A 119 -1.51 -14.67 11.96
CA LEU A 119 -0.89 -14.60 13.29
C LEU A 119 -1.80 -13.89 14.31
N GLU A 120 -1.92 -14.44 15.52
CA GLU A 120 -2.57 -13.76 16.64
C GLU A 120 -1.64 -12.74 17.32
N PRO A 121 -2.17 -11.65 17.90
CA PRO A 121 -3.60 -11.28 18.01
C PRO A 121 -4.17 -10.54 16.79
N VAL A 122 -3.33 -10.19 15.81
CA VAL A 122 -3.74 -9.34 14.67
C VAL A 122 -4.74 -10.01 13.73
N ARG A 123 -4.78 -11.34 13.71
CA ARG A 123 -5.83 -12.11 13.06
C ARG A 123 -7.21 -11.81 13.66
N SER A 124 -7.31 -11.77 14.99
CA SER A 124 -8.55 -11.41 15.69
C SER A 124 -8.94 -9.95 15.45
N ASP A 125 -7.96 -9.04 15.46
CA ASP A 125 -8.19 -7.61 15.19
C ASP A 125 -8.76 -7.37 13.77
N PHE A 126 -8.44 -8.23 12.81
CA PHE A 126 -8.84 -8.02 11.41
C PHE A 126 -10.36 -8.07 11.20
N ALA A 127 -11.09 -8.85 12.01
CA ALA A 127 -12.56 -8.81 12.00
C ALA A 127 -13.08 -7.42 12.43
N THR A 128 -12.46 -6.83 13.46
CA THR A 128 -12.73 -5.46 13.90
C THR A 128 -12.35 -4.43 12.83
N VAL A 129 -11.24 -4.63 12.12
CA VAL A 129 -10.83 -3.76 10.99
C VAL A 129 -11.93 -3.71 9.93
N LEU A 130 -12.43 -4.88 9.49
CA LEU A 130 -13.50 -4.94 8.48
C LEU A 130 -14.81 -4.32 8.99
N GLN A 131 -15.18 -4.60 10.24
CA GLN A 131 -16.37 -4.02 10.86
C GLN A 131 -16.27 -2.49 10.95
N ASN A 132 -15.13 -1.96 11.38
CA ASN A 132 -14.91 -0.52 11.49
C ASN A 132 -14.93 0.17 10.13
N LEU A 133 -14.28 -0.41 9.11
CA LEU A 133 -14.35 0.09 7.74
C LEU A 133 -15.81 0.12 7.22
N TRP A 134 -16.58 -0.92 7.51
CA TRP A 134 -17.99 -0.96 7.15
C TRP A 134 -18.81 0.13 7.84
N GLN A 135 -18.60 0.34 9.13
CA GLN A 135 -19.27 1.43 9.87
C GLN A 135 -18.86 2.80 9.33
N ILE A 136 -17.58 3.02 9.02
CA ILE A 136 -17.06 4.26 8.44
C ILE A 136 -17.75 4.54 7.09
N THR A 137 -17.78 3.56 6.18
CA THR A 137 -18.44 3.75 4.88
C THR A 137 -19.93 4.04 5.02
N LYS A 138 -20.63 3.36 5.93
CA LYS A 138 -22.05 3.61 6.21
C LYS A 138 -22.37 5.03 6.71
N LYS A 139 -21.40 5.75 7.28
CA LYS A 139 -21.59 7.13 7.74
C LYS A 139 -21.68 8.15 6.59
N CYS A 140 -21.34 7.78 5.35
CA CYS A 140 -21.35 8.72 4.22
C CYS A 140 -21.97 8.10 2.96
N THR A 141 -23.30 8.02 2.95
CA THR A 141 -24.05 7.54 1.77
C THR A 141 -24.75 8.69 1.06
N THR A 142 -24.73 8.71 -0.26
CA THR A 142 -25.50 9.67 -1.05
C THR A 142 -26.99 9.25 -1.07
N PRO A 143 -27.94 10.14 -0.73
CA PRO A 143 -29.35 9.81 -0.75
C PRO A 143 -29.81 9.28 -2.12
N GLY A 144 -30.43 8.09 -2.11
CA GLY A 144 -30.93 7.43 -3.32
C GLY A 144 -29.86 6.70 -4.15
N TYR A 145 -28.63 6.59 -3.65
CA TYR A 145 -27.56 5.82 -4.29
C TYR A 145 -27.45 4.44 -3.61
N ALA A 146 -27.09 3.43 -4.39
CA ALA A 146 -26.72 2.13 -3.86
C ALA A 146 -25.27 2.18 -3.34
N SER A 147 -24.99 1.45 -2.25
CA SER A 147 -23.61 1.26 -1.79
C SER A 147 -22.82 0.54 -2.87
N GLY A 148 -21.72 1.15 -3.34
CA GLY A 148 -20.89 0.51 -4.35
C GLY A 148 -20.06 -0.65 -3.82
N LYS A 149 -19.67 -1.53 -4.75
CA LYS A 149 -18.77 -2.67 -4.50
C LYS A 149 -17.28 -2.27 -4.44
N SER A 150 -16.97 -0.98 -4.42
CA SER A 150 -15.65 -0.52 -4.88
C SER A 150 -14.49 -0.85 -3.95
N PHE A 151 -14.74 -0.97 -2.65
CA PHE A 151 -13.69 -1.09 -1.63
C PHE A 151 -13.61 -2.48 -0.99
N PHE A 152 -14.75 -3.17 -0.86
CA PHE A 152 -14.84 -4.50 -0.27
C PHE A 152 -14.92 -5.58 -1.35
N MET A 153 -14.20 -6.68 -1.17
CA MET A 153 -14.29 -7.82 -2.07
C MET A 153 -15.27 -8.85 -1.50
N GLY A 154 -16.29 -9.17 -2.29
CA GLY A 154 -17.40 -10.03 -1.88
C GLY A 154 -18.60 -9.22 -1.36
N ASP A 155 -19.72 -9.91 -1.15
CA ASP A 155 -20.94 -9.28 -0.66
C ASP A 155 -20.87 -9.12 0.87
N ILE A 156 -21.18 -7.92 1.35
CA ILE A 156 -21.37 -7.66 2.78
C ILE A 156 -22.54 -8.53 3.28
N PRO A 157 -22.42 -9.26 4.40
CA PRO A 157 -21.37 -9.18 5.42
C PRO A 157 -20.22 -10.20 5.27
N ASN A 158 -20.21 -11.00 4.21
CA ASN A 158 -19.25 -12.10 4.00
C ASN A 158 -17.92 -11.62 3.38
N THR A 159 -17.66 -10.32 3.39
CA THR A 159 -16.42 -9.74 2.92
C THR A 159 -15.25 -10.24 3.77
N THR A 160 -14.24 -10.79 3.12
CA THR A 160 -13.01 -11.29 3.78
C THR A 160 -11.79 -10.42 3.51
N CYS A 161 -11.89 -9.49 2.56
CA CYS A 161 -10.81 -8.59 2.20
C CYS A 161 -11.31 -7.24 1.68
N PHE A 162 -10.45 -6.24 1.72
CA PHE A 162 -10.69 -4.92 1.16
C PHE A 162 -9.52 -4.49 0.28
N LYS A 163 -9.78 -3.59 -0.67
CA LYS A 163 -8.81 -3.20 -1.70
C LYS A 163 -8.32 -1.78 -1.50
N LEU A 164 -7.01 -1.62 -1.59
CA LEU A 164 -6.34 -0.32 -1.60
C LEU A 164 -5.63 -0.09 -2.93
N ARG A 165 -5.40 1.17 -3.27
CA ARG A 165 -4.70 1.57 -4.48
C ARG A 165 -3.67 2.66 -4.19
N HIS A 166 -2.80 2.88 -5.15
CA HIS A 166 -1.80 3.94 -5.14
C HIS A 166 -1.89 4.77 -6.42
N GLN A 167 -1.68 6.07 -6.31
CA GLN A 167 -1.57 6.99 -7.43
C GLN A 167 -0.12 7.03 -7.89
N LEU A 168 0.15 6.35 -9.00
CA LEU A 168 1.51 6.23 -9.52
C LEU A 168 2.03 7.53 -10.16
N PHE A 169 1.14 8.35 -10.71
CA PHE A 169 1.50 9.57 -11.42
C PHE A 169 0.78 10.79 -10.84
N GLU A 170 1.53 11.85 -10.59
CA GLU A 170 1.00 13.14 -10.16
C GLU A 170 1.38 14.23 -11.15
N SER A 171 0.49 15.19 -11.35
CA SER A 171 0.74 16.34 -12.22
C SER A 171 1.81 17.23 -11.59
N SER A 172 2.85 17.59 -12.34
CA SER A 172 3.94 18.45 -11.86
C SER A 172 3.45 19.83 -11.40
N SER A 173 2.31 20.30 -11.91
CA SER A 173 1.69 21.57 -11.50
C SER A 173 1.09 21.56 -10.10
N LYS A 174 0.88 20.39 -9.49
CA LYS A 174 0.19 20.24 -8.21
C LYS A 174 1.12 20.02 -7.02
N GLN A 175 2.43 19.90 -7.22
CA GLN A 175 3.36 19.34 -6.22
C GLN A 175 3.20 19.96 -4.83
N PRO A 176 2.61 19.24 -3.87
CA PRO A 176 2.94 19.41 -2.47
C PRO A 176 4.34 18.81 -2.25
N PHE A 177 5.09 19.30 -1.27
CA PHE A 177 6.37 18.71 -0.88
C PHE A 177 6.16 17.24 -0.45
N HIS A 178 6.46 16.27 -1.31
CA HIS A 178 6.43 14.85 -0.92
C HIS A 178 7.73 14.49 -0.18
N PRO A 179 7.69 14.02 1.08
CA PRO A 179 8.89 13.84 1.90
C PRO A 179 9.95 12.89 1.30
N LEU A 180 9.51 11.92 0.49
CA LEU A 180 10.41 10.98 -0.18
C LEU A 180 11.27 11.60 -1.29
N MET A 181 10.82 12.70 -1.90
CA MET A 181 11.57 13.37 -2.96
C MET A 181 12.82 14.08 -2.44
N SER A 182 12.91 14.39 -1.14
CA SER A 182 14.09 15.06 -0.55
C SER A 182 15.17 14.07 -0.07
N VAL A 183 14.79 12.83 0.24
CA VAL A 183 15.69 11.82 0.84
C VAL A 183 16.30 10.90 -0.21
N VAL A 184 15.62 10.66 -1.32
CA VAL A 184 16.07 9.72 -2.36
C VAL A 184 16.80 10.46 -3.49
N PRO A 185 17.98 9.99 -3.95
CA PRO A 185 18.64 10.52 -5.12
C PRO A 185 17.67 10.71 -6.30
N PRO A 186 17.64 11.89 -6.95
CA PRO A 186 16.68 12.22 -8.02
C PRO A 186 16.61 11.18 -9.15
N ASP A 187 17.72 10.47 -9.36
CA ASP A 187 17.92 9.49 -10.42
C ASP A 187 17.22 8.13 -10.22
N LEU A 188 16.77 7.79 -9.00
CA LEU A 188 16.25 6.44 -8.71
C LEU A 188 14.83 6.20 -9.21
N TYR A 189 14.05 7.27 -9.40
CA TYR A 189 12.66 7.21 -9.87
C TYR A 189 12.46 7.99 -11.17
N SER A 190 13.52 8.11 -11.97
CA SER A 190 13.44 8.75 -13.27
C SER A 190 12.58 7.93 -14.24
N PHE A 191 11.91 8.60 -15.18
CA PHE A 191 11.11 7.95 -16.21
C PHE A 191 11.94 6.97 -17.08
N GLU A 192 13.22 7.25 -17.29
CA GLU A 192 14.13 6.41 -18.08
C GLU A 192 14.54 5.12 -17.37
N ARG A 193 14.56 5.13 -16.04
CA ARG A 193 15.02 4.00 -15.21
C ARG A 193 13.89 3.29 -14.49
N TRP A 194 12.66 3.74 -14.70
CA TRP A 194 11.49 3.14 -14.06
C TRP A 194 11.34 1.67 -14.50
N PRO A 195 11.23 0.71 -13.57
CA PRO A 195 11.34 -0.71 -13.88
C PRO A 195 10.02 -1.27 -14.42
N LEU A 196 9.62 -0.85 -15.61
CA LEU A 196 8.44 -1.37 -16.32
C LEU A 196 8.54 -2.89 -16.50
N THR A 197 7.40 -3.59 -16.42
CA THR A 197 7.37 -5.04 -16.67
C THR A 197 7.41 -5.37 -18.15
N ARG A 198 7.11 -4.38 -19.01
CA ARG A 198 7.08 -4.51 -20.47
C ARG A 198 7.75 -3.33 -21.14
N GLU A 199 8.75 -3.62 -21.97
CA GLU A 199 9.51 -2.60 -22.73
C GLU A 199 8.64 -1.78 -23.68
N ARG A 200 7.54 -2.35 -24.20
CA ARG A 200 6.64 -1.64 -25.12
C ARG A 200 5.99 -0.40 -24.51
N ASN A 201 5.88 -0.34 -23.17
CA ASN A 201 5.28 0.79 -22.45
C ASN A 201 6.29 1.94 -22.25
N CYS A 202 7.58 1.74 -22.57
CA CYS A 202 8.62 2.75 -22.37
C CYS A 202 8.36 4.04 -23.15
N ALA A 203 7.92 3.93 -24.41
CA ALA A 203 7.66 5.10 -25.24
C ALA A 203 6.53 5.98 -24.64
N GLU A 204 5.45 5.35 -24.20
CA GLU A 204 4.33 6.01 -23.53
C GLU A 204 4.74 6.62 -22.19
N LEU A 205 5.53 5.90 -21.39
CA LEU A 205 6.07 6.45 -20.14
C LEU A 205 6.88 7.73 -20.36
N LEU A 206 7.75 7.73 -21.38
CA LEU A 206 8.61 8.88 -21.67
C LEU A 206 7.84 10.13 -22.15
N THR A 207 6.63 10.00 -22.70
CA THR A 207 5.83 11.17 -23.07
C THR A 207 5.32 11.93 -21.84
N LEU A 208 5.18 11.27 -20.70
CA LEU A 208 4.67 11.84 -19.45
C LEU A 208 5.71 12.68 -18.69
N LYS A 209 7.00 12.51 -18.99
CA LYS A 209 8.14 13.04 -18.21
C LYS A 209 8.07 14.55 -17.93
N ASN A 210 7.55 15.34 -18.86
CA ASN A 210 7.53 16.81 -18.74
C ASN A 210 6.31 17.34 -17.98
N MET A 211 5.27 16.52 -17.82
CA MET A 211 3.98 16.94 -17.27
C MET A 211 3.68 16.28 -15.92
N TYR A 212 4.30 15.14 -15.65
CA TYR A 212 4.03 14.34 -14.47
C TYR A 212 5.32 13.95 -13.74
N CYS A 213 5.18 13.65 -12.45
CA CYS A 213 6.19 12.94 -11.67
C CYS A 213 5.69 11.53 -11.32
N ILE A 214 6.62 10.59 -11.24
CA ILE A 214 6.34 9.25 -10.74
C ILE A 214 6.39 9.28 -9.22
N VAL A 215 5.33 8.79 -8.59
CA VAL A 215 5.22 8.67 -7.14
C VAL A 215 5.34 7.19 -6.79
N PRO A 216 6.53 6.70 -6.37
CA PRO A 216 6.69 5.33 -5.93
C PRO A 216 5.93 5.08 -4.63
N ILE A 217 5.46 3.84 -4.44
CA ILE A 217 4.80 3.43 -3.20
C ILE A 217 5.82 3.47 -2.05
N PRO A 218 5.56 4.19 -0.95
CA PRO A 218 6.43 4.21 0.23
C PRO A 218 6.40 2.86 0.95
N ALA A 219 7.18 1.88 0.47
CA ALA A 219 7.21 0.53 1.02
C ALA A 219 8.56 0.21 1.64
N TYR A 220 8.57 -0.27 2.88
CA TYR A 220 9.78 -0.52 3.65
C TYR A 220 9.86 -1.99 4.03
N ASP A 221 11.07 -2.55 4.01
CA ASP A 221 11.32 -3.91 4.42
C ASP A 221 11.30 -4.08 5.96
N PRO A 222 11.48 -5.29 6.50
CA PRO A 222 11.48 -5.50 7.95
C PRO A 222 12.64 -4.83 8.72
N ALA A 223 13.69 -4.37 8.03
CA ALA A 223 14.78 -3.59 8.60
C ALA A 223 14.48 -2.08 8.57
N GLY A 224 13.42 -1.66 7.88
CA GLY A 224 13.05 -0.27 7.69
C GLY A 224 13.67 0.36 6.43
N ASP A 225 14.30 -0.44 5.57
CA ASP A 225 14.90 0.05 4.34
C ASP A 225 13.85 0.19 3.23
N LEU A 226 13.93 1.28 2.46
CA LEU A 226 13.00 1.55 1.37
C LEU A 226 13.16 0.52 0.24
N LEU A 227 12.07 -0.17 -0.08
CA LEU A 227 11.99 -1.15 -1.16
C LEU A 227 12.04 -0.46 -2.52
N LYS A 228 12.73 -1.08 -3.46
CA LYS A 228 12.76 -0.64 -4.86
C LYS A 228 11.49 -1.11 -5.59
N PRO A 229 10.92 -0.32 -6.52
CA PRO A 229 9.75 -0.75 -7.28
C PRO A 229 9.91 -2.08 -8.01
N SER A 230 11.12 -2.40 -8.50
CA SER A 230 11.45 -3.69 -9.12
C SER A 230 11.35 -4.89 -8.16
N THR A 231 11.36 -4.64 -6.85
CA THR A 231 11.29 -5.67 -5.81
C THR A 231 9.92 -5.81 -5.16
N TYR A 232 8.96 -4.92 -5.43
CA TYR A 232 7.65 -4.92 -4.76
C TYR A 232 6.92 -6.25 -4.85
N ARG A 233 6.81 -6.84 -6.05
CA ARG A 233 6.14 -8.15 -6.18
C ARG A 233 6.78 -9.21 -5.28
N ARG A 234 8.11 -9.26 -5.26
CA ARG A 234 8.85 -10.24 -4.46
C ARG A 234 8.59 -10.03 -2.97
N PHE A 235 8.63 -8.79 -2.48
CA PHE A 235 8.59 -8.51 -1.03
C PHE A 235 7.20 -8.26 -0.46
N LEU A 236 6.22 -7.90 -1.29
CA LEU A 236 4.89 -7.50 -0.84
C LEU A 236 3.81 -8.56 -1.12
N GLN A 237 3.89 -9.32 -2.21
CA GLN A 237 2.84 -10.28 -2.57
C GLN A 237 2.78 -11.44 -1.57
N GLY A 238 1.72 -11.50 -0.74
CA GLY A 238 1.61 -12.48 0.34
C GLY A 238 2.31 -12.09 1.65
N ALA A 239 2.81 -10.86 1.77
CA ALA A 239 3.50 -10.39 2.97
C ALA A 239 2.51 -10.00 4.08
N LEU A 240 2.91 -10.20 5.34
CA LEU A 240 2.26 -9.58 6.49
C LEU A 240 2.81 -8.16 6.63
N ILE A 241 1.92 -7.18 6.61
CA ILE A 241 2.30 -5.77 6.59
C ILE A 241 1.56 -4.96 7.64
N GLU A 242 2.20 -3.87 8.05
CA GLU A 242 1.54 -2.69 8.56
C GLU A 242 1.30 -1.75 7.37
N ILE A 243 0.06 -1.28 7.20
CA ILE A 243 -0.31 -0.38 6.11
C ILE A 243 -0.98 0.87 6.66
N HIS A 244 -0.70 2.00 6.02
CA HIS A 244 -1.32 3.28 6.29
C HIS A 244 -1.95 3.81 5.02
N PHE A 245 -3.16 4.35 5.12
CA PHE A 245 -3.92 4.81 3.96
C PHE A 245 -4.95 5.88 4.35
N THR A 246 -5.34 6.70 3.39
CA THR A 246 -6.45 7.64 3.52
C THR A 246 -7.70 7.07 2.85
N LEU A 247 -8.89 7.56 3.23
CA LEU A 247 -10.17 7.16 2.64
C LEU A 247 -10.85 8.35 1.97
N THR A 248 -11.38 8.11 0.78
CA THR A 248 -12.15 9.07 -0.02
C THR A 248 -13.46 8.45 -0.48
N HIS A 249 -14.48 9.30 -0.64
CA HIS A 249 -15.81 8.90 -1.11
C HIS A 249 -16.31 9.85 -2.20
N TRP A 250 -16.94 9.32 -3.25
CA TRP A 250 -17.70 10.10 -4.21
C TRP A 250 -18.87 9.29 -4.80
N GLY A 251 -19.96 9.98 -5.12
CA GLY A 251 -21.10 9.38 -5.82
C GLY A 251 -20.92 9.43 -7.34
N ILE A 252 -21.28 8.35 -8.04
CA ILE A 252 -21.38 8.30 -9.50
C ILE A 252 -22.84 8.43 -9.91
N ALA A 253 -23.24 9.63 -10.33
CA ALA A 253 -24.63 9.95 -10.63
C ALA A 253 -25.26 9.09 -11.74
N GLY A 254 -24.50 8.76 -12.79
CA GLY A 254 -25.00 7.99 -13.94
C GLY A 254 -25.52 6.60 -13.58
N VAL A 255 -24.94 5.97 -12.56
CA VAL A 255 -25.35 4.65 -12.06
C VAL A 255 -25.94 4.70 -10.65
N LYS A 256 -26.07 5.90 -10.07
CA LYS A 256 -26.50 6.15 -8.68
C LYS A 256 -25.80 5.22 -7.69
N GLN A 257 -24.47 5.24 -7.71
CA GLN A 257 -23.64 4.35 -6.90
C GLN A 257 -22.59 5.14 -6.14
N ASP A 258 -22.48 4.90 -4.83
CA ASP A 258 -21.41 5.46 -4.00
C ASP A 258 -20.12 4.67 -4.20
N VAL A 259 -18.99 5.36 -4.33
CA VAL A 259 -17.66 4.76 -4.50
C VAL A 259 -16.76 5.24 -3.37
N TYR A 260 -16.19 4.27 -2.67
CA TYR A 260 -15.16 4.48 -1.66
C TYR A 260 -13.83 4.00 -2.20
N SER A 261 -12.76 4.72 -1.88
CA SER A 261 -11.41 4.35 -2.28
C SER A 261 -10.43 4.60 -1.14
N GLY A 262 -9.57 3.61 -0.89
CA GLY A 262 -8.43 3.77 -0.02
C GLY A 262 -7.14 4.01 -0.80
N GLU A 263 -6.42 5.05 -0.42
CA GLU A 263 -5.18 5.49 -1.07
C GLU A 263 -4.00 5.19 -0.16
N ILE A 264 -3.03 4.40 -0.64
CA ILE A 264 -1.90 3.92 0.15
C ILE A 264 -0.94 5.08 0.42
N GLU A 265 -0.66 5.33 1.69
CA GLU A 265 0.32 6.32 2.14
C GLU A 265 1.69 5.68 2.40
N LYS A 266 1.70 4.51 3.07
CA LYS A 266 2.93 3.76 3.34
C LYS A 266 2.66 2.30 3.72
N ILE A 267 3.66 1.46 3.48
CA ILE A 267 3.67 0.03 3.78
C ILE A 267 4.95 -0.31 4.54
N HIS A 268 4.84 -0.98 5.69
CA HIS A 268 5.99 -1.60 6.37
C HIS A 268 5.81 -3.11 6.39
N VAL A 269 6.79 -3.86 5.88
CA VAL A 269 6.76 -5.32 5.91
C VAL A 269 7.10 -5.82 7.31
N LEU A 270 6.15 -6.51 7.94
CA LEU A 270 6.36 -7.16 9.24
C LEU A 270 6.89 -8.58 9.07
N GLU A 271 6.40 -9.30 8.07
CA GLU A 271 6.90 -10.62 7.67
C GLU A 271 6.89 -10.75 6.14
N PRO A 272 8.01 -11.13 5.52
CA PRO A 272 8.06 -11.32 4.07
C PRO A 272 7.23 -12.54 3.64
N PRO A 273 6.87 -12.65 2.34
CA PRO A 273 6.06 -13.75 1.82
C PRO A 273 6.68 -15.14 2.08
N VAL A 274 5.83 -16.09 2.47
CA VAL A 274 6.20 -17.49 2.69
C VAL A 274 6.64 -18.12 1.37
N GLY A 275 7.94 -18.39 1.22
CA GLY A 275 8.52 -18.97 0.00
C GLY A 275 9.80 -18.29 -0.47
N LEU A 276 10.12 -17.12 0.07
CA LEU A 276 11.44 -16.50 -0.09
C LEU A 276 12.45 -17.12 0.88
N SER A 277 12.69 -18.43 0.78
CA SER A 277 13.94 -18.94 1.34
C SER A 277 15.07 -18.20 0.61
N SER A 278 15.79 -17.34 1.33
CA SER A 278 16.85 -16.47 0.81
C SER A 278 17.70 -17.17 -0.26
N PRO A 279 17.92 -16.60 -1.46
CA PRO A 279 18.85 -17.17 -2.43
C PRO A 279 20.33 -17.09 -1.98
N ASP A 280 20.63 -16.49 -0.82
CA ASP A 280 22.01 -16.27 -0.36
C ASP A 280 22.64 -17.40 0.47
N ARG A 281 21.95 -18.53 0.70
CA ARG A 281 22.69 -19.76 1.00
C ARG A 281 23.19 -20.37 -0.30
N LYS A 282 24.19 -19.73 -0.90
CA LYS A 282 25.14 -20.41 -1.80
C LYS A 282 25.55 -21.70 -1.09
N ARG A 283 25.02 -22.84 -1.54
CA ARG A 283 25.60 -24.14 -1.23
C ARG A 283 27.07 -24.00 -1.64
N LYS A 284 27.99 -24.03 -0.68
CA LYS A 284 29.40 -24.26 -0.97
C LYS A 284 29.45 -25.61 -1.67
N ILE A 285 29.48 -25.58 -3.00
CA ILE A 285 29.85 -26.74 -3.80
C ILE A 285 31.28 -27.05 -3.33
N PRO A 286 31.55 -28.23 -2.75
CA PRO A 286 32.92 -28.63 -2.51
C PRO A 286 33.56 -28.78 -3.88
N LEU A 287 34.39 -27.81 -4.27
CA LEU A 287 35.35 -27.99 -5.34
C LEU A 287 36.37 -29.02 -4.84
N ARG A 288 36.05 -30.31 -5.00
CA ARG A 288 37.08 -31.35 -5.07
C ARG A 288 37.74 -31.19 -6.44
N LEU A 289 38.81 -30.40 -6.48
CA LEU A 289 39.85 -30.54 -7.48
C LEU A 289 40.58 -31.85 -7.16
N GLU A 290 40.24 -32.93 -7.87
CA GLU A 290 41.19 -34.02 -8.02
C GLU A 290 42.26 -33.54 -8.99
N SER A 291 43.34 -33.05 -8.41
CA SER A 291 44.63 -32.96 -9.07
C SER A 291 45.25 -34.35 -8.97
N ASP A 292 45.12 -35.15 -10.02
CA ASP A 292 46.00 -36.30 -10.19
C ASP A 292 46.97 -35.98 -11.32
N GLY A 293 48.13 -35.49 -10.90
CA GLY A 293 49.27 -35.25 -11.75
C GLY A 293 50.10 -36.51 -11.85
N GLY A 294 50.29 -37.00 -13.07
CA GLY A 294 51.63 -37.32 -13.50
C GLY A 294 51.87 -38.72 -14.08
N PRO A 295 53.00 -38.87 -14.80
CA PRO A 295 53.05 -39.59 -16.06
C PRO A 295 53.84 -40.90 -15.95
N ASN A 296 53.65 -41.83 -16.89
CA ASN A 296 54.73 -42.73 -17.24
C ASN A 296 54.79 -43.09 -18.73
N LYS A 297 55.94 -42.70 -19.30
CA LYS A 297 56.50 -43.14 -20.58
C LYS A 297 57.03 -44.58 -20.46
N LYS A 298 56.89 -45.38 -21.52
CA LYS A 298 57.93 -46.21 -22.20
C LYS A 298 57.22 -47.16 -23.20
N CYS A 299 57.55 -47.08 -24.50
CA CYS A 299 58.51 -47.95 -25.24
C CYS A 299 58.11 -49.44 -25.22
N THR A 300 58.18 -50.28 -26.26
CA THR A 300 58.56 -50.25 -27.68
C THR A 300 58.37 -51.70 -28.19
N THR A 301 57.96 -51.90 -29.45
CA THR A 301 58.09 -53.10 -30.33
C THR A 301 57.72 -54.51 -29.84
N ALA A 302 56.87 -55.20 -30.61
CA ALA A 302 57.27 -56.16 -31.66
C ALA A 302 56.11 -56.35 -32.65
#